data_AF-A0A812SKA0-F1
#
_entry.id   AF-A0A812SKA0-F1
#
_cell.length_a   1.000
_cell.length_b   1.000
_cell.length_c   1.000
_cell.angle_alpha   90.00
_cell.angle_beta   90.00
_cell.angle_gamma   90.00
#
_symmetry.space_group_name_H-M   'P 1'
#
loop_
_entity.id
_entity.type
_entity.pdbx_description
1 polymer ?
#
loop_
_entity_poly.entity_id
_entity_poly.type
_entity_poly.pdbx_seq_one_letter_code
_entity_poly.pdbx_strand_id
1 'polypeptide(L)'
;MVALVPILFANLAAVQIVLLSLMTVVYLVTATRVFPWATDLANSADLFLNTGLTFFLIISSFFVDASGSDTRTFLSGMLMALIGLISFGLQALALRALWKRFHPGKNYNFFLCHHKAGAAVLCRWLKSEMLQQSGGKVRVFLDSDELEGLADIGDIVKSQTSVLVIAATKLVLTRPWCAVEVATAVRNKIDIVMVKCSDFSFYDEEGFRELRQGWTSADILIFAQNALDPAIVEESYRQLPSVRTLDFDAFADPSDLGSK
;
A
#
# COMPACT_ATOMS: atom_id res chain seq x y z
N MET A 1 -20.72 -3.95 25.51
CA MET A 1 -22.19 -3.84 25.68
C MET A 1 -22.94 -5.02 25.07
N VAL A 2 -22.63 -5.47 23.84
CA VAL A 2 -23.33 -6.60 23.18
C VAL A 2 -23.36 -7.87 24.05
N ALA A 3 -22.24 -8.22 24.70
CA ALA A 3 -22.15 -9.39 25.57
C ALA A 3 -23.00 -9.33 26.86
N LEU A 4 -23.48 -8.15 27.26
CA LEU A 4 -24.28 -7.99 28.49
C LEU A 4 -25.78 -8.24 28.25
N VAL A 5 -26.26 -8.10 27.02
CA VAL A 5 -27.69 -8.24 26.69
C VAL A 5 -28.24 -9.63 27.07
N PRO A 6 -27.57 -10.76 26.74
CA PRO A 6 -28.06 -12.08 27.13
C PRO A 6 -28.06 -12.31 28.65
N ILE A 7 -27.17 -11.64 29.38
CA ILE A 7 -27.02 -11.77 30.84
C ILE A 7 -28.14 -11.00 31.55
N LEU A 8 -28.35 -9.74 31.18
CA LEU A 8 -29.33 -8.86 31.82
C LEU A 8 -30.77 -9.26 31.55
N PHE A 9 -31.04 -9.85 30.38
CA PHE A 9 -32.38 -10.21 29.94
C PHE A 9 -32.54 -11.72 29.75
N ALA A 10 -31.86 -12.54 30.55
CA ALA A 10 -31.79 -14.01 30.40
C ALA A 10 -33.14 -14.70 30.18
N ASN A 11 -34.22 -14.21 30.80
CA ASN A 11 -35.55 -14.80 30.73
C ASN A 11 -36.46 -14.20 29.64
N LEU A 12 -35.98 -13.21 28.87
CA LEU A 12 -36.76 -12.45 27.90
C LEU A 12 -36.11 -12.55 26.51
N ALA A 13 -36.23 -13.72 25.87
CA ALA A 13 -35.59 -13.99 24.57
C ALA A 13 -35.96 -12.96 23.48
N ALA A 14 -37.22 -12.53 23.42
CA ALA A 14 -37.66 -11.50 22.46
C ALA A 14 -36.93 -10.17 22.68
N VAL A 15 -36.77 -9.74 23.93
CA VAL A 15 -36.05 -8.51 24.29
C VAL A 15 -34.57 -8.62 23.92
N GLN A 16 -33.95 -9.79 24.15
CA GLN A 16 -32.56 -10.02 23.76
C GLN A 16 -32.37 -9.86 22.24
N ILE A 17 -33.23 -10.49 21.43
CA ILE A 17 -33.11 -10.46 19.97
C ILE A 17 -33.31 -9.03 19.43
N VAL A 18 -34.31 -8.29 19.94
CA VAL A 18 -34.56 -6.90 19.54
C VAL A 18 -33.37 -6.01 19.87
N LEU A 19 -32.84 -6.09 21.09
CA LEU A 19 -31.70 -5.26 21.50
C LEU A 19 -30.43 -5.60 20.72
N LEU A 20 -30.13 -6.88 20.53
CA LEU A 20 -28.98 -7.31 19.73
C LEU A 20 -29.11 -6.85 18.26
N SER A 21 -30.31 -6.93 17.68
CA SER A 21 -30.57 -6.47 16.32
C SER A 21 -30.38 -4.95 16.20
N LEU A 22 -30.95 -4.17 17.13
CA LEU A 22 -30.78 -2.72 17.16
C LEU A 22 -29.31 -2.33 17.29
N MET A 23 -28.57 -2.96 18.20
CA MET A 23 -27.14 -2.70 18.38
C MET A 23 -26.32 -3.01 17.12
N THR A 24 -26.64 -4.11 16.44
CA THR A 24 -25.94 -4.51 15.21
C THR A 24 -26.25 -3.54 14.06
N VAL A 25 -27.49 -3.04 13.95
CA VAL A 25 -27.87 -2.02 12.96
C VAL A 25 -27.17 -0.70 13.22
N VAL A 26 -27.14 -0.22 14.48
CA VAL A 26 -26.41 1.00 14.84
C VAL A 26 -24.91 0.86 14.54
N TYR A 27 -24.33 -0.32 14.83
CA TYR A 27 -22.96 -0.62 14.45
C TYR A 27 -22.75 -0.57 12.94
N LEU A 28 -23.59 -1.22 12.14
CA LEU A 28 -23.50 -1.21 10.66
C LEU A 28 -23.57 0.21 10.09
N VAL A 29 -24.50 1.03 10.57
CA VAL A 29 -24.61 2.44 10.15
C VAL A 29 -23.34 3.22 10.51
N THR A 30 -22.76 2.96 11.68
CA THR A 30 -21.51 3.61 12.08
C THR A 30 -20.34 3.11 11.22
N ALA A 31 -20.18 1.79 11.08
CA ALA A 31 -19.09 1.15 10.35
C ALA A 31 -19.05 1.55 8.87
N THR A 32 -20.20 1.68 8.21
CA THR A 32 -20.30 2.16 6.82
C THR A 32 -19.90 3.62 6.65
N ARG A 33 -19.85 4.41 7.73
CA ARG A 33 -19.44 5.82 7.71
C ARG A 33 -17.99 6.03 8.13
N VAL A 34 -17.53 5.28 9.13
CA VAL A 34 -16.22 5.51 9.75
C VAL A 34 -15.12 4.59 9.21
N PHE A 35 -15.49 3.45 8.60
CA PHE A 35 -14.55 2.43 8.13
C PHE A 35 -13.43 2.16 9.14
N PRO A 36 -13.77 1.55 10.28
CA PRO A 36 -12.89 1.51 11.45
C PRO A 36 -11.60 0.71 11.22
N TRP A 37 -11.53 -0.10 10.16
CA TRP A 37 -10.37 -0.91 9.84
C TRP A 37 -9.45 -0.21 8.82
N ALA A 38 -8.14 -0.42 8.98
CA ALA A 38 -7.12 0.19 8.11
C ALA A 38 -7.17 -0.27 6.64
N THR A 39 -7.88 -1.36 6.32
CA THR A 39 -7.95 -1.87 4.94
C THR A 39 -9.39 -2.03 4.48
N ASP A 40 -9.66 -1.67 3.23
CA ASP A 40 -10.97 -1.81 2.59
C ASP A 40 -11.50 -3.26 2.64
N LEU A 41 -10.60 -4.23 2.59
CA LEU A 41 -10.96 -5.64 2.66
C LEU A 41 -11.48 -6.02 4.05
N ALA A 42 -10.82 -5.57 5.11
CA ALA A 42 -11.29 -5.78 6.47
C ALA A 42 -12.63 -5.08 6.71
N ASN A 43 -12.78 -3.84 6.23
CA ASN A 43 -14.05 -3.12 6.25
C ASN A 43 -15.17 -3.88 5.51
N SER A 44 -14.88 -4.40 4.32
CA SER A 44 -15.85 -5.18 3.53
C SER A 44 -16.25 -6.48 4.23
N ALA A 45 -15.28 -7.19 4.82
CA ALA A 45 -15.53 -8.44 5.54
C ALA A 45 -16.38 -8.22 6.79
N ASP A 46 -16.06 -7.17 7.56
CA ASP A 46 -16.79 -6.80 8.76
C ASP A 46 -18.23 -6.38 8.46
N LEU A 47 -18.44 -5.54 7.42
CA LEU A 47 -19.78 -5.17 6.96
C LEU A 47 -20.59 -6.39 6.48
N PHE A 48 -19.96 -7.29 5.72
CA PHE A 48 -20.60 -8.52 5.25
C PHE A 48 -21.03 -9.43 6.41
N LEU A 49 -20.14 -9.67 7.37
CA LEU A 49 -20.40 -10.49 8.56
C LEU A 49 -21.53 -9.92 9.42
N ASN A 50 -21.49 -8.62 9.73
CA ASN A 50 -22.50 -7.99 10.57
C ASN A 50 -23.86 -7.88 9.86
N THR A 51 -23.87 -7.73 8.54
CA THR A 51 -25.10 -7.80 7.74
C THR A 51 -25.69 -9.21 7.82
N GLY A 52 -24.86 -10.25 7.62
CA GLY A 52 -25.27 -11.64 7.76
C GLY A 52 -25.80 -11.96 9.17
N LEU A 53 -25.13 -11.49 10.21
CA LEU A 53 -25.58 -11.63 11.60
C LEU A 53 -26.93 -10.94 11.85
N THR A 54 -27.15 -9.75 11.27
CA THR A 54 -28.43 -9.04 11.39
C THR A 54 -29.56 -9.85 10.77
N PHE A 55 -29.38 -10.39 9.57
CA PHE A 55 -30.36 -11.27 8.94
C PHE A 55 -30.59 -12.55 9.75
N PHE A 56 -29.53 -13.11 10.33
CA PHE A 56 -29.62 -14.27 11.20
C PHE A 56 -30.51 -13.97 12.41
N LEU A 57 -30.26 -12.87 13.12
CA LEU A 57 -31.05 -12.47 14.28
C LEU A 57 -32.53 -12.23 13.93
N ILE A 58 -32.81 -11.61 12.77
CA ILE A 58 -34.18 -11.39 12.28
C ILE A 58 -34.87 -12.73 11.98
N ILE A 59 -34.22 -13.66 11.28
CA ILE A 59 -34.83 -14.97 10.99
C ILE A 59 -35.02 -15.78 12.28
N SER A 60 -34.04 -15.73 13.19
CA SER A 60 -34.11 -16.37 14.51
C SER A 60 -35.22 -15.80 15.39
N SER A 61 -35.63 -14.53 15.22
CA SER A 61 -36.75 -13.99 15.98
C SER A 61 -38.06 -14.72 15.66
N PHE A 62 -38.26 -15.12 14.40
CA PHE A 62 -39.44 -15.88 13.99
C PHE A 62 -39.46 -17.32 14.50
N PHE A 63 -38.33 -17.86 14.95
CA PHE A 63 -38.28 -19.20 15.55
C PHE A 63 -38.88 -19.27 16.95
N VAL A 64 -38.88 -18.15 17.69
CA VAL A 64 -39.37 -18.11 19.09
C VAL A 64 -40.83 -18.52 19.16
N ASP A 65 -41.65 -18.08 18.20
CA ASP A 65 -43.09 -18.31 18.17
C ASP A 65 -43.54 -19.28 17.06
N ALA A 66 -42.62 -19.96 16.39
CA ALA A 66 -42.96 -20.88 15.29
C ALA A 66 -43.73 -22.10 15.81
N SER A 67 -45.05 -22.10 15.63
CA SER A 67 -45.94 -23.25 15.86
C SER A 67 -46.15 -24.02 14.56
N GLY A 68 -45.79 -25.32 14.54
CA GLY A 68 -45.95 -26.19 13.37
C GLY A 68 -44.61 -26.68 12.79
N SER A 69 -44.58 -27.95 12.37
CA SER A 69 -43.41 -28.60 11.77
C SER A 69 -42.96 -27.89 10.49
N ASP A 70 -43.91 -27.44 9.68
CA ASP A 70 -43.64 -26.94 8.34
C ASP A 70 -42.97 -25.56 8.39
N THR A 71 -43.49 -24.65 9.23
CA THR A 71 -42.89 -23.33 9.47
C THR A 71 -41.47 -23.45 10.03
N ARG A 72 -41.24 -24.34 11.00
CA ARG A 72 -39.90 -24.58 11.58
C ARG A 72 -38.94 -25.14 10.54
N THR A 73 -39.39 -26.08 9.71
CA THR A 73 -38.57 -26.67 8.63
C THR A 73 -38.19 -25.61 7.61
N PHE A 74 -39.14 -24.76 7.21
CA PHE A 74 -38.89 -23.66 6.27
C PHE A 74 -37.88 -22.65 6.84
N LEU A 75 -38.09 -22.15 8.06
CA LEU A 75 -37.16 -21.21 8.71
C LEU A 75 -35.77 -21.84 8.92
N SER A 76 -35.70 -23.14 9.20
CA SER A 76 -34.41 -23.86 9.32
C SER A 76 -33.68 -23.88 7.98
N GLY A 77 -34.40 -24.15 6.89
CA GLY A 77 -33.85 -24.07 5.53
C GLY A 77 -33.30 -22.69 5.21
N MET A 78 -34.01 -21.62 5.57
CA MET A 78 -33.54 -20.24 5.40
C MET A 78 -32.25 -19.95 6.19
N LEU A 79 -32.18 -20.38 7.45
CA LEU A 79 -30.97 -20.20 8.28
C LEU A 79 -29.79 -20.98 7.71
N MET A 80 -29.99 -22.24 7.30
CA MET A 80 -28.93 -23.05 6.69
C MET A 80 -28.42 -22.41 5.38
N ALA A 81 -29.33 -21.90 4.55
CA ALA A 81 -28.97 -21.17 3.34
C ALA A 81 -28.18 -19.89 3.65
N LEU A 82 -28.59 -19.11 4.67
CA LEU A 82 -27.89 -17.91 5.10
C LEU A 82 -26.48 -18.23 5.64
N ILE A 83 -26.34 -19.26 6.48
CA ILE A 83 -25.03 -19.71 6.98
C ILE A 83 -24.14 -20.17 5.82
N GLY A 84 -24.70 -20.89 4.85
CA GLY A 84 -24.01 -21.26 3.62
C GLY A 84 -23.51 -20.04 2.83
N LEU A 85 -24.36 -19.02 2.66
CA LEU A 85 -24.00 -17.78 1.99
C LEU A 85 -22.90 -17.00 2.72
N ILE A 86 -22.99 -16.88 4.05
CA ILE A 86 -21.96 -16.23 4.86
C ILE A 86 -20.63 -16.99 4.72
N SER A 87 -20.66 -18.32 4.85
CA SER A 87 -19.47 -19.16 4.75
C SER A 87 -18.81 -19.05 3.36
N PHE A 88 -19.60 -19.10 2.30
CA PHE A 88 -19.12 -18.92 0.93
C PHE A 88 -18.55 -17.51 0.70
N GLY A 89 -19.23 -16.47 1.18
CA GLY A 89 -18.75 -15.08 1.09
C GLY A 89 -17.41 -14.88 1.80
N LEU A 90 -17.25 -15.45 3.00
CA LEU A 90 -15.97 -15.42 3.72
C LEU A 90 -14.85 -16.13 2.97
N GLN A 91 -15.12 -17.31 2.41
CA GLN A 91 -14.15 -18.04 1.59
C GLN A 91 -13.76 -17.23 0.35
N ALA A 92 -14.72 -16.61 -0.34
CA ALA A 92 -14.46 -15.75 -1.49
C ALA A 92 -13.61 -14.52 -1.12
N LEU A 93 -13.89 -13.88 0.02
CA LEU A 93 -13.08 -12.77 0.53
C LEU A 93 -11.66 -13.21 0.90
N ALA A 94 -11.50 -14.37 1.53
CA ALA A 94 -10.20 -14.96 1.87
C ALA A 94 -9.40 -15.29 0.60
N LEU A 95 -10.04 -15.93 -0.39
CA LEU A 95 -9.42 -16.22 -1.69
C LEU A 95 -9.01 -14.93 -2.41
N ARG A 96 -9.85 -13.89 -2.38
CA ARG A 96 -9.51 -12.57 -2.93
C ARG A 96 -8.32 -11.94 -2.20
N ALA A 97 -8.25 -12.07 -0.87
CA ALA A 97 -7.13 -11.60 -0.06
C ALA A 97 -5.83 -12.29 -0.47
N LEU A 98 -5.86 -13.62 -0.56
CA LEU A 98 -4.73 -14.43 -0.99
C LEU A 98 -4.33 -14.09 -2.41
N TRP A 99 -5.29 -13.97 -3.32
CA TRP A 99 -5.00 -13.62 -4.71
C TRP A 99 -4.32 -12.25 -4.83
N LYS A 100 -4.83 -11.22 -4.13
CA LYS A 100 -4.18 -9.90 -4.07
C LYS A 100 -2.79 -9.96 -3.46
N ARG A 101 -2.57 -10.81 -2.45
CA ARG A 101 -1.26 -11.01 -1.83
C ARG A 101 -0.25 -11.64 -2.79
N PHE A 102 -0.69 -12.59 -3.62
CA PHE A 102 0.18 -13.25 -4.61
C PHE A 102 0.30 -12.47 -5.92
N HIS A 103 -0.64 -11.58 -6.22
CA HIS A 103 -0.65 -10.72 -7.39
C HIS A 103 -0.83 -9.26 -6.98
N PRO A 104 0.14 -8.67 -6.26
CA PRO A 104 0.11 -7.25 -5.99
C PRO A 104 0.15 -6.52 -7.33
N GLY A 105 -0.94 -5.85 -7.68
CA GLY A 105 -0.98 -5.04 -8.90
C GLY A 105 0.04 -3.90 -8.80
N LYS A 106 0.64 -3.54 -9.92
CA LYS A 106 1.46 -2.32 -9.99
C LYS A 106 0.51 -1.11 -9.87
N ASN A 107 0.61 -0.39 -8.76
CA ASN A 107 -0.19 0.81 -8.51
C ASN A 107 0.41 2.06 -9.15
N TYR A 108 1.70 2.06 -9.47
CA TYR A 108 2.41 3.20 -10.03
C TYR A 108 3.13 2.81 -11.31
N ASN A 109 2.89 3.57 -12.37
CA ASN A 109 3.65 3.46 -13.60
C ASN A 109 5.09 3.91 -13.36
N PHE A 110 5.27 4.96 -12.56
CA PHE A 110 6.57 5.56 -12.28
C PHE A 110 6.73 5.86 -10.78
N PHE A 111 7.94 5.66 -10.26
CA PHE A 111 8.35 6.12 -8.93
C PHE A 111 9.51 7.09 -9.09
N LEU A 112 9.43 8.28 -8.50
CA LEU A 112 10.48 9.30 -8.60
C LEU A 112 11.45 9.22 -7.41
N CYS A 113 12.59 8.55 -7.61
CA CYS A 113 13.71 8.46 -6.67
C CYS A 113 14.54 9.75 -6.74
N HIS A 114 14.71 10.43 -5.61
CA HIS A 114 15.43 11.70 -5.58
C HIS A 114 15.96 12.10 -4.20
N HIS A 115 17.02 12.92 -4.21
CA HIS A 115 17.49 13.60 -3.02
C HIS A 115 16.56 14.76 -2.66
N LYS A 116 15.98 14.77 -1.44
CA LYS A 116 15.00 15.79 -1.00
C LYS A 116 15.49 17.22 -1.21
N ALA A 117 16.73 17.53 -0.85
CA ALA A 117 17.28 18.87 -1.03
C ALA A 117 17.81 19.12 -2.46
N GLY A 118 18.16 18.06 -3.20
CA GLY A 118 18.86 18.17 -4.49
C GLY A 118 17.92 18.25 -5.68
N ALA A 119 16.76 17.59 -5.62
CA ALA A 119 15.90 17.40 -6.78
C ALA A 119 14.39 17.43 -6.47
N ALA A 120 13.94 17.81 -5.27
CA ALA A 120 12.49 17.79 -4.95
C ALA A 120 11.65 18.66 -5.89
N VAL A 121 12.13 19.86 -6.24
CA VAL A 121 11.42 20.74 -7.20
C VAL A 121 11.39 20.11 -8.59
N LEU A 122 12.51 19.55 -9.04
CA LEU A 122 12.61 18.86 -10.32
C LEU A 122 11.64 17.67 -10.39
N CYS A 123 11.56 16.85 -9.35
CA CYS A 123 10.65 15.71 -9.32
C CYS A 123 9.18 16.13 -9.29
N ARG A 124 8.81 17.20 -8.59
CA ARG A 124 7.43 17.74 -8.67
C ARG A 124 7.10 18.22 -10.08
N TRP A 125 8.04 18.92 -10.73
CA TRP A 125 7.87 19.33 -12.12
C TRP A 125 7.74 18.11 -13.06
N LEU A 126 8.64 17.13 -12.98
CA LEU A 126 8.57 15.89 -13.76
C LEU A 126 7.23 15.18 -13.57
N LYS A 127 6.75 15.05 -12.33
CA LYS A 127 5.44 14.48 -12.03
C LYS A 127 4.32 15.24 -12.73
N SER A 128 4.32 16.57 -12.65
CA SER A 128 3.33 17.42 -13.32
C SER A 128 3.34 17.22 -14.83
N GLU A 129 4.53 17.22 -15.46
CA GLU A 129 4.69 17.00 -16.90
C GLU A 129 4.21 15.62 -17.33
N MET A 130 4.57 14.57 -16.59
CA MET A 130 4.13 13.19 -16.88
C MET A 130 2.60 13.05 -16.81
N LEU A 131 1.98 13.69 -15.82
CA LEU A 131 0.52 13.72 -15.69
C LEU A 131 -0.12 14.51 -16.84
N GLN A 132 0.43 15.67 -17.20
CA GLN A 132 -0.08 16.49 -18.29
C GLN A 132 0.02 15.78 -19.64
N GLN A 133 1.20 15.25 -19.99
CA GLN A 133 1.43 14.59 -21.27
C GLN A 133 0.66 13.27 -21.43
N SER A 134 0.37 12.58 -20.33
CA SER A 134 -0.44 11.36 -20.35
C SER A 134 -1.95 11.60 -20.27
N GLY A 135 -2.39 12.85 -20.09
CA GLY A 135 -3.80 13.18 -19.81
C GLY A 135 -4.29 12.53 -18.51
N GLY A 136 -3.42 12.43 -17.49
CA GLY A 136 -3.73 11.86 -16.17
C GLY A 136 -3.85 10.34 -16.12
N LYS A 137 -3.49 9.64 -17.21
CA LYS A 137 -3.64 8.17 -17.29
C LYS A 137 -2.55 7.41 -16.54
N VAL A 138 -1.38 8.03 -16.33
CA VAL A 138 -0.27 7.41 -15.60
C VAL A 138 -0.35 7.79 -14.12
N ARG A 139 0.00 6.84 -13.26
CA ARG A 139 0.15 7.05 -11.81
C ARG A 139 1.63 7.20 -11.50
N VAL A 140 2.00 8.31 -10.88
CA VAL A 140 3.38 8.67 -10.53
C VAL A 140 3.46 8.81 -9.02
N PHE A 141 4.36 8.05 -8.40
CA PHE A 141 4.65 8.13 -6.97
C PHE A 141 5.79 9.11 -6.69
N LEU A 142 5.59 10.00 -5.73
CA LEU A 142 6.58 10.92 -5.19
C LEU A 142 6.52 10.90 -3.65
N ASP A 143 7.65 10.64 -2.99
CA ASP A 143 7.71 10.52 -1.52
C ASP A 143 7.12 11.75 -0.79
N SER A 144 7.26 12.96 -1.33
CA SER A 144 6.77 14.18 -0.69
C SER A 144 5.26 14.36 -0.70
N ASP A 145 4.57 13.66 -1.60
CA ASP A 145 3.14 13.88 -1.85
C ASP A 145 2.30 12.66 -1.41
N GLU A 146 2.84 11.45 -1.54
CA GLU A 146 2.10 10.20 -1.34
C GLU A 146 2.50 9.39 -0.07
N LEU A 147 3.55 9.80 0.65
CA LEU A 147 4.10 8.98 1.72
C LEU A 147 3.51 9.34 3.09
N GLU A 148 2.69 8.45 3.64
CA GLU A 148 2.19 8.55 5.03
C GLU A 148 3.19 7.99 6.06
N GLY A 149 4.16 7.17 5.62
CA GLY A 149 5.23 6.62 6.45
C GLY A 149 6.39 6.03 5.62
N LEU A 150 7.63 6.24 6.07
CA LEU A 150 8.86 5.81 5.37
C LEU A 150 9.10 4.30 5.37
N ALA A 151 8.40 3.55 6.23
CA ALA A 151 8.60 2.11 6.39
C ALA A 151 8.23 1.29 5.14
N ASP A 152 7.48 1.87 4.20
CA ASP A 152 6.90 1.14 3.06
C ASP A 152 7.60 1.41 1.71
N ILE A 153 8.67 2.23 1.67
CA ILE A 153 9.29 2.65 0.39
C ILE A 153 9.81 1.45 -0.42
N GLY A 154 10.55 0.54 0.21
CA GLY A 154 11.05 -0.66 -0.45
C GLY A 154 9.92 -1.52 -1.01
N ASP A 155 8.84 -1.69 -0.24
CA ASP A 155 7.68 -2.47 -0.69
C ASP A 155 6.92 -1.80 -1.83
N ILE A 156 6.83 -0.47 -1.85
CA ILE A 156 6.24 0.28 -2.97
C ILE A 156 7.08 0.07 -4.23
N VAL A 157 8.40 0.27 -4.17
CA VAL A 157 9.29 0.08 -5.33
C VAL A 157 9.19 -1.36 -5.85
N LYS A 158 9.29 -2.35 -4.96
CA LYS A 158 9.25 -3.77 -5.32
C LYS A 158 7.91 -4.19 -5.92
N SER A 159 6.81 -3.88 -5.24
CA SER A 159 5.51 -4.52 -5.51
C SER A 159 4.54 -3.62 -6.27
N GLN A 160 4.71 -2.30 -6.21
CA GLN A 160 3.74 -1.34 -6.74
C GLN A 160 4.27 -0.52 -7.92
N THR A 161 5.57 -0.47 -8.14
CA THR A 161 6.19 0.34 -9.20
C THR A 161 6.53 -0.47 -10.45
N SER A 162 6.19 0.05 -11.63
CA SER A 162 6.64 -0.52 -12.92
C SER A 162 8.01 0.00 -13.35
N VAL A 163 8.26 1.32 -13.23
CA VAL A 163 9.54 1.95 -13.60
C VAL A 163 10.03 2.85 -12.46
N LEU A 164 11.27 2.67 -12.03
CA LEU A 164 11.97 3.60 -11.15
C LEU A 164 12.62 4.69 -12.00
N VAL A 165 12.25 5.95 -11.75
CA VAL A 165 12.86 7.13 -12.38
C VAL A 165 13.78 7.80 -11.37
N ILE A 166 15.07 7.86 -11.66
CA ILE A 166 16.07 8.46 -10.78
C ILE A 166 16.35 9.88 -11.27
N ALA A 167 16.03 10.89 -10.45
CA ALA A 167 16.49 12.26 -10.69
C ALA A 167 17.94 12.38 -10.21
N ALA A 168 18.86 12.07 -11.12
CA ALA A 168 20.27 11.91 -10.80
C ALA A 168 20.97 13.27 -10.75
N THR A 169 21.09 13.79 -9.52
CA THR A 169 21.89 14.96 -9.12
C THR A 169 23.09 14.49 -8.31
N LYS A 170 24.10 15.34 -8.08
CA LYS A 170 25.30 14.97 -7.30
C LYS A 170 25.04 14.38 -5.91
N LEU A 171 23.86 14.62 -5.33
CA LEU A 171 23.47 14.16 -3.99
C LEU A 171 22.62 12.87 -4.00
N VAL A 172 22.17 12.38 -5.15
CA VAL A 172 21.19 11.26 -5.17
C VAL A 172 21.75 9.98 -4.55
N LEU A 173 23.03 9.69 -4.80
CA LEU A 173 23.67 8.45 -4.35
C LEU A 173 24.12 8.49 -2.88
N THR A 174 24.02 9.64 -2.21
CA THR A 174 24.43 9.79 -0.81
C THR A 174 23.28 9.58 0.17
N ARG A 175 22.02 9.54 -0.30
CA ARG A 175 20.85 9.40 0.58
C ARG A 175 20.51 7.93 0.79
N PRO A 176 20.40 7.45 2.05
CA PRO A 176 20.12 6.05 2.35
C PRO A 176 18.79 5.56 1.73
N TRP A 177 17.76 6.40 1.72
CA TRP A 177 16.48 6.05 1.10
C TRP A 177 16.57 5.89 -0.42
N CYS A 178 17.38 6.72 -1.11
CA CYS A 178 17.63 6.54 -2.54
C CYS A 178 18.43 5.27 -2.82
N ALA A 179 19.39 4.93 -1.94
CA ALA A 179 20.09 3.64 -1.97
C ALA A 179 19.11 2.46 -1.84
N VAL A 180 18.17 2.51 -0.89
CA VAL A 180 17.13 1.49 -0.73
C VAL A 180 16.28 1.36 -2.00
N GLU A 181 15.82 2.47 -2.56
CA GLU A 181 14.99 2.49 -3.78
C GLU A 181 15.72 1.84 -4.97
N VAL A 182 16.96 2.27 -5.23
CA VAL A 182 17.78 1.76 -6.34
C VAL A 182 18.10 0.28 -6.15
N ALA A 183 18.58 -0.11 -4.97
CA ALA A 183 18.94 -1.51 -4.70
C ALA A 183 17.72 -2.43 -4.76
N THR A 184 16.57 -1.94 -4.28
CA THR A 184 15.31 -2.68 -4.37
C THR A 184 14.87 -2.84 -5.83
N ALA A 185 14.96 -1.79 -6.65
CA ALA A 185 14.61 -1.86 -8.06
C ALA A 185 15.51 -2.85 -8.81
N VAL A 186 16.83 -2.78 -8.62
CA VAL A 186 17.81 -3.70 -9.23
C VAL A 186 17.50 -5.16 -8.84
N ARG A 187 17.39 -5.45 -7.54
CA ARG A 187 17.15 -6.81 -7.04
C ARG A 187 15.83 -7.41 -7.53
N ASN A 188 14.80 -6.58 -7.70
CA ASN A 188 13.48 -7.01 -8.15
C ASN A 188 13.26 -6.83 -9.65
N LYS A 189 14.32 -6.51 -10.43
CA LYS A 189 14.27 -6.34 -11.89
C LYS A 189 13.19 -5.34 -12.32
N ILE A 190 13.05 -4.25 -11.56
CA ILE A 190 12.20 -3.12 -11.94
C ILE A 190 12.98 -2.30 -12.98
N ASP A 191 12.30 -1.86 -14.04
CA ASP A 191 12.93 -1.02 -15.06
C ASP A 191 13.42 0.29 -14.44
N ILE A 192 14.66 0.69 -14.75
CA ILE A 192 15.26 1.91 -14.24
C ILE A 192 15.50 2.88 -15.40
N VAL A 193 15.03 4.11 -15.24
CA VAL A 193 15.33 5.23 -16.12
C VAL A 193 16.00 6.32 -15.30
N MET A 194 17.18 6.75 -15.74
CA MET A 194 17.90 7.83 -15.08
C MET A 194 17.71 9.14 -15.84
N VAL A 195 17.26 10.19 -15.14
CA VAL A 195 17.26 11.56 -15.64
C VAL A 195 18.51 12.22 -15.09
N LYS A 196 19.57 12.24 -15.91
CA LYS A 196 20.90 12.67 -15.51
C LYS A 196 21.01 14.19 -15.59
N CYS A 197 21.19 14.83 -14.44
CA CYS A 197 21.46 16.27 -14.36
C CYS A 197 22.92 16.57 -14.66
N SER A 198 23.21 17.83 -15.04
CA SER A 198 24.55 18.26 -15.46
C SER A 198 25.60 18.11 -14.35
N ASP A 199 25.18 18.16 -13.09
CA ASP A 199 26.05 18.03 -11.92
C ASP A 199 26.29 16.58 -11.47
N PHE A 200 25.71 15.58 -12.13
CA PHE A 200 25.82 14.18 -11.73
C PHE A 200 27.00 13.46 -12.37
N SER A 201 27.76 12.77 -11.52
CA SER A 201 28.79 11.81 -11.90
C SER A 201 28.56 10.47 -11.21
N PHE A 202 28.84 9.38 -11.93
CA PHE A 202 28.92 8.06 -11.30
C PHE A 202 30.12 8.01 -10.36
N TYR A 203 30.03 7.18 -9.31
CA TYR A 203 31.19 6.90 -8.47
C TYR A 203 32.22 6.06 -9.21
N ASP A 204 33.48 6.43 -9.03
CA ASP A 204 34.63 5.58 -9.28
C ASP A 204 34.96 4.76 -8.02
N GLU A 205 36.06 4.02 -8.02
CA GLU A 205 36.46 3.20 -6.86
C GLU A 205 36.71 4.01 -5.59
N GLU A 206 37.16 5.26 -5.74
CA GLU A 206 37.34 6.17 -4.62
C GLU A 206 35.99 6.61 -4.05
N GLY A 207 35.06 7.03 -4.91
CA GLY A 207 33.70 7.36 -4.53
C GLY A 207 32.98 6.21 -3.83
N PHE A 208 33.17 4.96 -4.28
CA PHE A 208 32.64 3.79 -3.58
C PHE A 208 33.31 3.54 -2.22
N ARG A 209 34.61 3.84 -2.09
CA ARG A 209 35.31 3.75 -0.80
C ARG A 209 34.76 4.78 0.19
N GLU A 210 34.58 6.02 -0.25
CA GLU A 210 33.97 7.08 0.55
C GLU A 210 32.52 6.73 0.93
N LEU A 211 31.73 6.20 -0.02
CA LEU A 211 30.36 5.77 0.23
C LEU A 211 30.28 4.73 1.36
N ARG A 212 31.13 3.70 1.32
CA ARG A 212 31.18 2.66 2.36
C ARG A 212 31.53 3.22 3.74
N GLN A 213 32.40 4.22 3.79
CA GLN A 213 32.82 4.87 5.05
C GLN A 213 31.80 5.91 5.53
N GLY A 214 31.01 6.47 4.61
CA GLY A 214 30.02 7.51 4.89
C GLY A 214 28.73 7.01 5.51
N TRP A 215 28.42 5.71 5.42
CA TRP A 215 27.20 5.17 6.01
C TRP A 215 27.27 5.16 7.54
N THR A 216 26.31 5.85 8.15
CA THR A 216 26.13 5.87 9.60
C THR A 216 25.41 4.60 10.08
N SER A 217 25.45 4.33 11.38
CA SER A 217 24.67 3.22 11.97
C SER A 217 23.17 3.35 11.73
N ALA A 218 22.66 4.59 11.59
CA ALA A 218 21.26 4.83 11.25
C ALA A 218 20.94 4.44 9.80
N ASP A 219 21.86 4.70 8.86
CA ASP A 219 21.70 4.30 7.47
C ASP A 219 21.72 2.77 7.32
N ILE A 220 22.63 2.10 8.04
CA ILE A 220 22.69 0.64 8.07
C ILE A 220 21.38 0.05 8.61
N LEU A 221 20.78 0.67 9.64
CA LEU A 221 19.48 0.25 10.15
C LEU A 221 18.37 0.39 9.10
N ILE A 222 18.37 1.46 8.30
CA ILE A 222 17.43 1.65 7.18
C ILE A 222 17.59 0.53 6.14
N PHE A 223 18.83 0.16 5.80
CA PHE A 223 19.09 -0.94 4.88
C PHE A 223 18.59 -2.27 5.45
N ALA A 224 18.90 -2.55 6.72
CA ALA A 224 18.46 -3.77 7.40
C ALA A 224 16.92 -3.89 7.47
N GLN A 225 16.21 -2.79 7.73
CA GLN A 225 14.74 -2.73 7.71
C GLN A 225 14.15 -3.10 6.35
N ASN A 226 14.89 -2.85 5.26
CA ASN A 226 14.51 -3.19 3.89
C ASN A 226 15.16 -4.50 3.40
N ALA A 227 15.76 -5.29 4.30
CA ALA A 227 16.48 -6.53 3.99
C ALA A 227 17.58 -6.35 2.93
N LEU A 228 18.33 -5.26 3.04
CA LEU A 228 19.48 -4.91 2.21
C LEU A 228 20.75 -4.88 3.05
N ASP A 229 21.82 -5.41 2.48
CA ASP A 229 23.19 -5.26 2.98
C ASP A 229 23.88 -4.09 2.25
N PRO A 230 24.75 -3.30 2.89
CA PRO A 230 25.49 -2.23 2.22
C PRO A 230 26.23 -2.67 0.93
N ALA A 231 26.72 -3.91 0.86
CA ALA A 231 27.36 -4.44 -0.34
C ALA A 231 26.39 -4.54 -1.53
N ILE A 232 25.11 -4.87 -1.26
CA ILE A 232 24.06 -4.92 -2.30
C ILE A 232 23.78 -3.51 -2.85
N VAL A 233 23.82 -2.49 -1.99
CA VAL A 233 23.65 -1.09 -2.42
C VAL A 233 24.77 -0.70 -3.38
N GLU A 234 26.02 -0.99 -3.02
CA GLU A 234 27.17 -0.72 -3.89
C GLU A 234 27.06 -1.47 -5.23
N GLU A 235 26.77 -2.77 -5.20
CA GLU A 235 26.59 -3.58 -6.42
C GLU A 235 25.48 -2.99 -7.32
N SER A 236 24.41 -2.49 -6.71
CA SER A 236 23.29 -1.87 -7.43
C SER A 236 23.71 -0.56 -8.08
N TYR A 237 24.49 0.27 -7.41
CA TYR A 237 25.04 1.52 -7.97
C TYR A 237 25.99 1.27 -9.13
N ARG A 238 26.80 0.21 -9.07
CA ARG A 238 27.69 -0.20 -10.18
C ARG A 238 26.94 -0.59 -11.46
N GLN A 239 25.66 -0.94 -11.36
CA GLN A 239 24.82 -1.24 -12.53
C GLN A 239 24.22 0.00 -13.19
N LEU A 240 24.17 1.15 -12.51
CA LEU A 240 23.54 2.36 -13.03
C LEU A 240 24.11 2.85 -14.38
N PRO A 241 25.42 2.76 -14.69
CA PRO A 241 25.93 3.13 -16.02
C PRO A 241 25.31 2.35 -17.18
N SER A 242 24.73 1.17 -16.91
CA SER A 242 24.08 0.33 -17.94
C SER A 242 22.59 0.59 -18.12
N VAL A 243 21.97 1.40 -17.25
CA VAL A 243 20.53 1.69 -17.33
C VAL A 243 20.23 2.76 -18.38
N ARG A 244 18.98 2.81 -18.85
CA ARG A 244 18.55 3.85 -19.79
C ARG A 244 18.72 5.22 -19.15
N THR A 245 19.48 6.08 -19.81
CA THR A 245 19.78 7.44 -19.33
C THR A 245 19.22 8.48 -20.29
N LEU A 246 18.61 9.53 -19.73
CA LEU A 246 18.15 10.73 -20.41
C LEU A 246 18.94 11.90 -19.82
N ASP A 247 19.77 12.56 -20.63
CA ASP A 247 20.48 13.76 -20.21
C ASP A 247 19.49 14.93 -20.09
N PHE A 248 19.54 15.65 -18.97
CA PHE A 248 18.69 16.78 -18.68
C PHE A 248 19.54 17.93 -18.14
N ASP A 249 19.54 19.04 -18.87
CA ASP A 249 20.40 20.20 -18.60
C ASP A 249 19.84 21.05 -17.44
N ALA A 250 19.82 20.47 -16.25
CA ALA A 250 19.49 21.14 -15.00
C ALA A 250 20.73 21.31 -14.15
N PHE A 251 20.76 22.44 -13.43
CA PHE A 251 21.84 22.78 -12.49
C PHE A 251 23.22 22.96 -13.15
N ALA A 252 23.27 23.22 -14.46
CA ALA A 252 24.48 23.68 -15.13
C ALA A 252 24.96 25.01 -14.54
N ASP A 253 26.28 25.21 -14.52
CA ASP A 253 26.86 26.50 -14.12
C ASP A 253 26.37 27.56 -15.13
N PRO A 254 25.88 28.72 -14.68
CA PRO A 254 25.56 29.85 -15.56
C PRO A 254 26.68 30.19 -16.57
N SER A 255 27.94 29.92 -16.25
CA SER A 255 29.06 30.10 -17.18
C SER A 255 28.99 29.20 -18.42
N ASP A 256 28.39 28.02 -18.31
CA ASP A 256 28.33 27.02 -19.38
C ASP A 256 27.19 27.31 -20.38
N LEU A 257 26.22 28.13 -19.99
CA LEU A 257 25.09 28.56 -20.83
C LEU A 257 25.46 29.66 -21.85
N GLY A 258 26.67 30.25 -21.74
CA GLY A 258 27.12 31.38 -22.57
C GLY A 258 27.82 31.01 -23.89
N SER A 259 27.85 29.74 -24.29
CA SER A 259 28.60 29.27 -25.48
C SER A 259 27.75 28.60 -26.57
N LYS A 260 26.42 28.71 -26.50
CA LYS A 260 25.50 28.18 -27.52
C LYS A 260 24.73 29.29 -28.23
#